data_AF-A0AA95KBQ9-F1
#
_entry.id   AF-A0AA95KBQ9-F1
#
_cell.length_a   1.000
_cell.length_b   1.000
_cell.length_c   1.000
_cell.angle_alpha   90.00
_cell.angle_beta   90.00
_cell.angle_gamma   90.00
#
_symmetry.space_group_name_H-M   'P 1'
#
loop_
_entity.id
_entity.type
_entity.pdbx_description
1 polymer ?
#
loop_
_entity_poly.entity_id
_entity_poly.type
_entity_poly.pdbx_seq_one_letter_code
_entity_poly.pdbx_strand_id
1 'polypeptide(L)'
;MTGCLGSVDLNHEVAWLIADRVREINPNAALLAESTSDAAPDFTGEHWQGAMTYSNLTRPLWSWLAKDAPNVNFFGSPQPGPHRIDAEDFLATHQDLAAGFSWSVRQNNMNALNTHDTARAATVMIDPARTWGAVLTFCLPGVPVVFAGDEFGLEGFKGLAFVRETAESSVLVFVTREAADIVLDNSVLSDAQLEALLASPLHRSGTVTSAPAQPAGVEGVHLRADGISAGIWELPGTVIPAG
;
A
#
# COMPACT_ATOMS: atom_id res chain seq x y z
N MET A 1 -2.48 -8.85 16.76
CA MET A 1 -3.52 -8.35 17.66
C MET A 1 -2.91 -7.87 18.97
N THR A 2 -3.31 -6.71 19.46
CA THR A 2 -2.73 -6.06 20.65
C THR A 2 -3.19 -6.74 21.94
N GLY A 3 -2.35 -6.77 22.98
CA GLY A 3 -2.76 -7.24 24.31
C GLY A 3 -2.61 -8.75 24.56
N CYS A 4 -2.00 -9.49 23.63
CA CYS A 4 -1.72 -10.93 23.80
C CYS A 4 -0.23 -11.15 24.12
N LEU A 5 0.08 -11.80 25.25
CA LEU A 5 1.43 -12.24 25.61
C LEU A 5 1.38 -13.50 26.48
N GLY A 6 1.81 -14.64 25.92
CA GLY A 6 1.80 -15.92 26.64
C GLY A 6 0.36 -16.32 27.02
N SER A 7 0.09 -16.49 28.31
CA SER A 7 -1.25 -16.80 28.83
C SER A 7 -2.13 -15.56 29.05
N VAL A 8 -1.61 -14.36 28.83
CA VAL A 8 -2.35 -13.11 28.97
C VAL A 8 -3.00 -12.80 27.63
N ASP A 9 -4.32 -12.67 27.64
CA ASP A 9 -5.09 -12.23 26.50
C ASP A 9 -6.08 -11.12 26.92
N LEU A 10 -5.71 -9.89 26.63
CA LEU A 10 -6.52 -8.69 26.86
C LEU A 10 -7.04 -8.10 25.56
N ASN A 11 -6.99 -8.86 24.45
CA ASN A 11 -7.26 -8.30 23.14
C ASN A 11 -8.65 -7.66 23.04
N HIS A 12 -9.69 -8.40 23.46
CA HIS A 12 -11.06 -7.90 23.44
C HIS A 12 -11.25 -6.73 24.39
N GLU A 13 -10.69 -6.78 25.60
CA GLU A 13 -10.81 -5.70 26.58
C GLU A 13 -10.21 -4.40 26.04
N VAL A 14 -9.01 -4.46 25.46
CA VAL A 14 -8.36 -3.30 24.84
C VAL A 14 -9.18 -2.78 23.65
N ALA A 15 -9.72 -3.66 22.81
CA ALA A 15 -10.54 -3.26 21.67
C ALA A 15 -11.82 -2.51 22.11
N TRP A 16 -12.49 -2.99 23.15
CA TRP A 16 -13.68 -2.34 23.72
C TRP A 16 -13.35 -0.99 24.33
N LEU A 17 -12.28 -0.89 25.13
CA LEU A 17 -11.86 0.38 25.72
C LEU A 17 -11.58 1.46 24.65
N ILE A 18 -10.95 1.06 23.54
CA ILE A 18 -10.70 1.96 22.40
C ILE A 18 -12.02 2.34 21.72
N ALA A 19 -12.87 1.37 21.41
CA ALA A 19 -14.13 1.60 20.71
C ALA A 19 -15.08 2.49 21.52
N ASP A 20 -15.20 2.28 22.82
CA ASP A 20 -16.00 3.11 23.73
C ASP A 20 -15.50 4.55 23.72
N ARG A 21 -14.18 4.73 23.87
CA ARG A 21 -13.59 6.07 23.91
C ARG A 21 -13.73 6.81 22.58
N VAL A 22 -13.54 6.12 21.46
CA VAL A 22 -13.73 6.72 20.12
C VAL A 22 -15.18 7.14 19.93
N ARG A 23 -16.14 6.29 20.29
CA ARG A 23 -17.58 6.60 20.16
C ARG A 23 -18.03 7.74 21.06
N GLU A 24 -17.47 7.85 22.26
CA GLU A 24 -17.72 8.98 23.18
C GLU A 24 -17.28 10.32 22.57
N ILE A 25 -16.12 10.33 21.88
CA ILE A 25 -15.55 11.54 21.27
C ILE A 25 -16.24 11.88 19.95
N ASN A 26 -16.40 10.87 19.07
CA ASN A 26 -17.02 11.02 17.76
C ASN A 26 -17.74 9.72 17.37
N PRO A 27 -19.08 9.66 17.49
CA PRO A 27 -19.83 8.46 17.14
C PRO A 27 -19.82 8.14 15.64
N ASN A 28 -19.36 9.06 14.78
CA ASN A 28 -19.26 8.87 13.34
C ASN A 28 -17.82 8.52 12.88
N ALA A 29 -16.87 8.34 13.80
CA ALA A 29 -15.51 7.96 13.43
C ALA A 29 -15.46 6.51 12.92
N ALA A 30 -14.68 6.29 11.86
CA ALA A 30 -14.32 4.95 11.42
C ALA A 30 -13.21 4.39 12.31
N LEU A 31 -13.41 3.17 12.82
CA LEU A 31 -12.47 2.45 13.66
C LEU A 31 -12.09 1.12 13.00
N LEU A 32 -10.96 1.17 12.28
CA LEU A 32 -10.37 0.06 11.57
C LEU A 32 -9.06 -0.35 12.24
N ALA A 33 -8.73 -1.64 12.18
CA ALA A 33 -7.50 -2.16 12.77
C ALA A 33 -6.74 -3.04 11.79
N GLU A 34 -5.42 -3.09 11.96
CA GLU A 34 -4.55 -3.99 11.19
C GLU A 34 -4.53 -5.38 11.81
N SER A 35 -4.67 -6.40 10.95
CA SER A 35 -4.34 -7.78 11.28
C SER A 35 -3.65 -8.46 10.10
N THR A 36 -2.40 -8.86 10.31
CA THR A 36 -1.60 -9.55 9.29
C THR A 36 -1.98 -11.03 9.14
N SER A 37 -2.83 -11.56 10.00
CA SER A 37 -3.34 -12.94 9.95
C SER A 37 -4.78 -12.96 9.45
N ASP A 38 -5.44 -14.12 9.52
CA ASP A 38 -6.90 -14.14 9.41
C ASP A 38 -7.49 -13.36 10.59
N ALA A 39 -8.26 -12.33 10.26
CA ALA A 39 -8.84 -11.40 11.21
C ALA A 39 -10.28 -11.75 11.58
N ALA A 40 -10.92 -12.67 10.85
CA ALA A 40 -12.33 -12.98 11.03
C ALA A 40 -12.74 -13.28 12.49
N PRO A 41 -11.96 -14.03 13.30
CA PRO A 41 -12.33 -14.34 14.68
C PRO A 41 -12.43 -13.10 15.60
N ASP A 42 -11.63 -12.07 15.34
CA ASP A 42 -11.50 -10.90 16.22
C ASP A 42 -12.28 -9.68 15.71
N PHE A 43 -13.01 -9.78 14.59
CA PHE A 43 -13.66 -8.62 13.95
C PHE A 43 -15.16 -8.85 13.85
N THR A 44 -15.85 -8.56 14.94
CA THR A 44 -17.30 -8.74 15.10
C THR A 44 -18.13 -7.57 14.54
N GLY A 45 -17.50 -6.40 14.33
CA GLY A 45 -18.17 -5.16 13.95
C GLY A 45 -18.57 -4.27 15.13
N GLU A 46 -18.50 -4.77 16.37
CA GLU A 46 -18.90 -4.02 17.57
C GLU A 46 -17.80 -3.12 18.11
N HIS A 47 -16.56 -3.59 18.06
CA HIS A 47 -15.38 -2.83 18.48
C HIS A 47 -14.52 -2.41 17.28
N TRP A 48 -14.14 -3.36 16.42
CA TRP A 48 -13.51 -3.07 15.13
C TRP A 48 -14.56 -3.17 14.03
N GLN A 49 -14.76 -2.09 13.28
CA GLN A 49 -15.77 -2.03 12.23
C GLN A 49 -15.30 -2.67 10.91
N GLY A 50 -13.99 -2.79 10.73
CA GLY A 50 -13.35 -3.41 9.58
C GLY A 50 -11.86 -3.62 9.82
N ALA A 51 -11.28 -4.56 9.08
CA ALA A 51 -9.89 -4.93 9.15
C ALA A 51 -9.10 -4.46 7.93
N MET A 52 -7.88 -3.96 8.14
CA MET A 52 -6.83 -4.13 7.15
C MET A 52 -6.24 -5.52 7.33
N THR A 53 -6.75 -6.46 6.55
CA THR A 53 -6.27 -7.84 6.53
C THR A 53 -5.83 -8.22 5.13
N TYR A 54 -4.68 -8.88 5.05
CA TYR A 54 -4.11 -9.34 3.79
C TYR A 54 -4.66 -10.72 3.40
N SER A 55 -5.31 -11.44 4.31
CA SER A 55 -5.64 -12.85 4.14
C SER A 55 -6.78 -13.07 3.15
N ASN A 56 -7.86 -12.29 3.24
CA ASN A 56 -9.06 -12.49 2.42
C ASN A 56 -8.93 -12.00 0.97
N LEU A 57 -7.98 -11.12 0.66
CA LEU A 57 -7.80 -10.59 -0.69
C LEU A 57 -6.34 -10.49 -1.11
N THR A 58 -5.52 -9.70 -0.42
CA THR A 58 -4.18 -9.32 -0.91
C THR A 58 -3.26 -10.53 -1.15
N ARG A 59 -3.17 -11.45 -0.20
CA ARG A 59 -2.35 -12.66 -0.29
C ARG A 59 -2.77 -13.58 -1.43
N PRO A 60 -4.03 -14.05 -1.52
CA PRO A 60 -4.44 -14.92 -2.63
C PRO A 60 -4.39 -14.19 -3.97
N LEU A 61 -4.65 -12.87 -4.01
CA LEU A 61 -4.52 -12.06 -5.22
C LEU A 61 -3.06 -12.01 -5.71
N TRP A 62 -2.11 -11.80 -4.79
CA TRP A 62 -0.68 -11.86 -5.09
C TRP A 62 -0.28 -13.25 -5.57
N SER A 63 -0.74 -14.31 -4.91
CA SER A 63 -0.50 -15.69 -5.34
C SER A 63 -1.01 -15.95 -6.76
N TRP A 64 -2.17 -15.43 -7.15
CA TRP A 64 -2.67 -15.63 -8.51
C TRP A 64 -1.92 -14.79 -9.56
N LEU A 65 -1.60 -13.53 -9.24
CA LEU A 65 -1.10 -12.56 -10.21
C LEU A 65 0.43 -12.42 -10.22
N ALA A 66 1.16 -13.13 -9.35
CA ALA A 66 2.61 -13.01 -9.22
C ALA A 66 3.38 -13.36 -10.50
N LYS A 67 4.48 -12.62 -10.74
CA LYS A 67 5.58 -12.99 -11.63
C LYS A 67 6.23 -14.29 -11.13
N ASP A 68 7.13 -14.86 -11.93
CA ASP A 68 7.86 -16.05 -11.50
C ASP A 68 8.90 -15.72 -10.41
N ALA A 69 8.81 -16.45 -9.29
CA ALA A 69 9.74 -16.41 -8.16
C ALA A 69 10.14 -15.00 -7.63
N PRO A 70 9.19 -14.09 -7.34
CA PRO A 70 9.51 -12.82 -6.71
C PRO A 70 10.07 -13.08 -5.31
N ASN A 71 11.33 -12.69 -5.08
CA ASN A 71 11.94 -12.78 -3.75
C ASN A 71 11.54 -11.55 -2.92
N VAL A 72 10.38 -11.64 -2.24
CA VAL A 72 9.74 -10.55 -1.50
C VAL A 72 9.25 -11.03 -0.15
N ASN A 73 9.23 -10.13 0.84
CA ASN A 73 8.55 -10.41 2.11
C ASN A 73 7.06 -10.64 1.84
N PHE A 74 6.62 -11.89 2.02
CA PHE A 74 5.23 -12.28 1.86
C PHE A 74 4.48 -12.18 3.20
N PHE A 75 4.33 -10.95 3.70
CA PHE A 75 3.55 -10.63 4.89
C PHE A 75 3.99 -11.39 6.15
N GLY A 76 5.30 -11.51 6.37
CA GLY A 76 5.89 -12.23 7.49
C GLY A 76 5.88 -13.77 7.36
N SER A 77 5.42 -14.30 6.22
CA SER A 77 5.53 -15.73 5.89
C SER A 77 7.01 -16.13 5.75
N PRO A 78 7.40 -17.36 6.15
CA PRO A 78 8.75 -17.87 5.92
C PRO A 78 9.06 -18.16 4.44
N GLN A 79 8.06 -18.04 3.55
CA GLN A 79 8.25 -18.24 2.12
C GLN A 79 9.01 -17.07 1.48
N PRO A 80 9.83 -17.32 0.45
CA PRO A 80 10.57 -16.28 -0.26
C PRO A 80 9.67 -15.33 -1.05
N GLY A 81 8.39 -15.66 -1.26
CA GLY A 81 7.43 -14.86 -2.02
C GLY A 81 6.08 -15.57 -2.13
N PRO A 82 5.09 -14.99 -2.83
CA PRO A 82 3.83 -15.65 -3.14
C PRO A 82 4.04 -16.96 -3.91
N HIS A 83 3.38 -18.03 -3.48
CA HIS A 83 3.24 -19.26 -4.26
C HIS A 83 2.18 -19.05 -5.34
N ARG A 84 2.49 -19.36 -6.60
CA ARG A 84 1.54 -19.19 -7.70
C ARG A 84 0.35 -20.15 -7.58
N ILE A 85 -0.86 -19.64 -7.81
CA ILE A 85 -2.11 -20.41 -7.83
C ILE A 85 -2.94 -20.04 -9.05
N ASP A 86 -3.89 -20.90 -9.42
CA ASP A 86 -4.81 -20.62 -10.52
C ASP A 86 -5.95 -19.67 -10.08
N ALA A 87 -6.68 -19.12 -11.06
CA ALA A 87 -7.76 -18.15 -10.78
C ALA A 87 -8.87 -18.76 -9.93
N GLU A 88 -9.15 -20.04 -10.14
CA GLU A 88 -10.13 -20.84 -9.41
C GLU A 88 -9.75 -20.98 -7.93
N ASP A 89 -8.47 -21.22 -7.65
CA ASP A 89 -7.95 -21.30 -6.27
C ASP A 89 -8.00 -19.94 -5.58
N PHE A 90 -7.70 -18.85 -6.31
CA PHE A 90 -7.89 -17.49 -5.80
C PHE A 90 -9.35 -17.24 -5.43
N LEU A 91 -10.28 -17.56 -6.32
CA LEU A 91 -11.71 -17.36 -6.09
C LEU A 91 -12.19 -18.14 -4.87
N ALA A 92 -11.84 -19.43 -4.79
CA ALA A 92 -12.20 -20.29 -3.66
C ALA A 92 -11.63 -19.72 -2.34
N THR A 93 -10.34 -19.37 -2.33
CA THR A 93 -9.67 -18.81 -1.15
C THR A 93 -10.30 -17.47 -0.71
N HIS A 94 -10.59 -16.58 -1.66
CA HIS A 94 -11.27 -15.32 -1.38
C HIS A 94 -12.66 -15.55 -0.78
N GLN A 95 -13.43 -16.47 -1.34
CA GLN A 95 -14.77 -16.79 -0.86
C GLN A 95 -14.75 -17.35 0.56
N ASP A 96 -13.87 -18.31 0.83
CA ASP A 96 -13.76 -18.95 2.15
C ASP A 96 -13.36 -17.94 3.23
N LEU A 97 -12.31 -17.14 2.98
CA LEU A 97 -11.81 -16.18 3.96
C LEU A 97 -12.72 -14.95 4.10
N ALA A 98 -13.33 -14.47 3.02
CA ALA A 98 -14.27 -13.36 3.11
C ALA A 98 -15.60 -13.76 3.76
N ALA A 99 -15.97 -15.05 3.75
CA ALA A 99 -17.15 -15.56 4.45
C ALA A 99 -16.98 -15.61 5.97
N GLY A 100 -15.75 -15.53 6.48
CA GLY A 100 -15.48 -15.41 7.92
C GLY A 100 -15.96 -14.09 8.54
N PHE A 101 -16.16 -13.05 7.72
CA PHE A 101 -16.65 -11.75 8.19
C PHE A 101 -18.17 -11.64 8.03
N SER A 102 -18.82 -10.99 8.99
CA SER A 102 -20.20 -10.53 8.81
C SER A 102 -20.28 -9.55 7.64
N TRP A 103 -21.46 -9.42 7.02
CA TRP A 103 -21.63 -8.54 5.87
C TRP A 103 -21.22 -7.09 6.17
N SER A 104 -21.58 -6.56 7.35
CA SER A 104 -21.22 -5.21 7.76
C SER A 104 -19.70 -5.03 7.88
N VAL A 105 -18.99 -5.99 8.48
CA VAL A 105 -17.53 -5.94 8.60
C VAL A 105 -16.88 -6.08 7.22
N ARG A 106 -17.35 -7.01 6.39
CA ARG A 106 -16.84 -7.21 5.02
C ARG A 106 -16.92 -5.94 4.17
N GLN A 107 -18.00 -5.15 4.29
CA GLN A 107 -18.14 -3.89 3.57
C GLN A 107 -17.14 -2.81 4.02
N ASN A 108 -16.58 -2.93 5.22
CA ASN A 108 -15.63 -1.98 5.80
C ASN A 108 -14.19 -2.49 5.83
N ASN A 109 -13.95 -3.76 5.47
CA ASN A 109 -12.60 -4.28 5.34
C ASN A 109 -11.81 -3.54 4.25
N MET A 110 -10.55 -3.23 4.54
CA MET A 110 -9.64 -2.55 3.63
C MET A 110 -9.09 -3.55 2.61
N ASN A 111 -9.56 -3.45 1.38
CA ASN A 111 -9.12 -4.24 0.24
C ASN A 111 -7.89 -3.58 -0.39
N ALA A 112 -6.72 -3.82 0.20
CA ALA A 112 -5.46 -3.26 -0.28
C ALA A 112 -4.83 -4.12 -1.38
N LEU A 113 -4.37 -3.48 -2.46
CA LEU A 113 -3.52 -4.15 -3.46
C LEU A 113 -2.13 -4.46 -2.89
N ASN A 114 -1.59 -3.52 -2.10
CA ASN A 114 -0.34 -3.56 -1.35
C ASN A 114 -0.30 -2.37 -0.37
N THR A 115 0.70 -2.31 0.50
CA THR A 115 0.83 -1.25 1.53
C THR A 115 2.29 -0.87 1.76
N HIS A 116 2.53 0.04 2.71
CA HIS A 116 3.86 0.42 3.16
C HIS A 116 4.71 -0.72 3.76
N ASP A 117 4.09 -1.84 4.15
CA ASP A 117 4.79 -3.00 4.72
C ASP A 117 5.15 -4.07 3.68
N THR A 118 4.73 -3.89 2.43
CA THR A 118 4.89 -4.87 1.35
C THR A 118 5.71 -4.29 0.20
N ALA A 119 6.15 -5.15 -0.71
CA ALA A 119 6.60 -4.68 -2.02
C ALA A 119 5.44 -4.03 -2.81
N ARG A 120 5.78 -3.23 -3.82
CA ARG A 120 4.84 -2.64 -4.76
C ARG A 120 4.20 -3.71 -5.64
N ALA A 121 2.92 -3.54 -6.01
CA ALA A 121 2.24 -4.49 -6.89
C ALA A 121 2.95 -4.67 -8.24
N ALA A 122 3.45 -3.59 -8.85
CA ALA A 122 4.16 -3.65 -10.14
C ALA A 122 5.47 -4.47 -10.07
N THR A 123 6.11 -4.52 -8.90
CA THR A 123 7.30 -5.37 -8.68
C THR A 123 6.94 -6.85 -8.65
N VAL A 124 5.78 -7.20 -8.09
CA VAL A 124 5.41 -8.59 -7.80
C VAL A 124 4.52 -9.21 -8.86
N MET A 125 3.63 -8.45 -9.49
CA MET A 125 2.59 -8.97 -10.39
C MET A 125 3.00 -8.91 -11.87
N ILE A 126 2.57 -9.87 -12.68
CA ILE A 126 2.75 -9.83 -14.14
C ILE A 126 2.06 -8.61 -14.75
N ASP A 127 2.56 -8.11 -15.88
CA ASP A 127 1.84 -7.11 -16.68
C ASP A 127 0.80 -7.82 -17.57
N PRO A 128 -0.47 -7.37 -17.65
CA PRO A 128 -1.10 -6.19 -17.04
C PRO A 128 -1.89 -6.47 -15.74
N ALA A 129 -1.56 -7.53 -15.01
CA ALA A 129 -2.34 -8.00 -13.87
C ALA A 129 -2.50 -6.99 -12.73
N ARG A 130 -1.60 -6.01 -12.58
CA ARG A 130 -1.79 -4.90 -11.62
C ARG A 130 -3.12 -4.17 -11.83
N THR A 131 -3.51 -3.97 -13.09
CA THR A 131 -4.78 -3.31 -13.45
C THR A 131 -5.96 -4.20 -13.09
N TRP A 132 -5.85 -5.51 -13.28
CA TRP A 132 -6.89 -6.46 -12.87
C TRP A 132 -7.04 -6.49 -11.34
N GLY A 133 -5.93 -6.50 -10.60
CA GLY A 133 -5.93 -6.40 -9.15
C GLY A 133 -6.61 -5.12 -8.67
N ALA A 134 -6.27 -3.97 -9.26
CA ALA A 134 -6.93 -2.70 -8.96
C ALA A 134 -8.44 -2.76 -9.24
N VAL A 135 -8.86 -3.22 -10.42
CA VAL A 135 -10.29 -3.39 -10.76
C VAL A 135 -11.01 -4.25 -9.73
N LEU A 136 -10.41 -5.36 -9.30
CA LEU A 136 -11.00 -6.22 -8.27
C LEU A 136 -11.16 -5.49 -6.93
N THR A 137 -10.17 -4.71 -6.48
CA THR A 137 -10.31 -3.94 -5.23
C THR A 137 -11.47 -2.95 -5.29
N PHE A 138 -11.75 -2.35 -6.44
CA PHE A 138 -12.88 -1.41 -6.64
C PHE A 138 -14.23 -2.10 -6.88
N CYS A 139 -14.24 -3.37 -7.29
CA CYS A 139 -15.46 -4.11 -7.60
C CYS A 139 -15.91 -5.08 -6.50
N LEU A 140 -15.03 -5.41 -5.54
CA LEU A 140 -15.36 -6.30 -4.43
C LEU A 140 -15.90 -5.53 -3.21
N PRO A 141 -16.77 -6.14 -2.38
CA PRO A 141 -17.22 -5.52 -1.13
C PRO A 141 -16.03 -5.18 -0.22
N GLY A 142 -15.99 -3.95 0.28
CA GLY A 142 -14.92 -3.42 1.12
C GLY A 142 -14.53 -1.99 0.75
N VAL A 143 -13.56 -1.45 1.46
CA VAL A 143 -12.94 -0.16 1.16
C VAL A 143 -11.72 -0.42 0.26
N PRO A 144 -11.73 0.00 -1.02
CA PRO A 144 -10.55 -0.12 -1.87
C PRO A 144 -9.41 0.74 -1.31
N VAL A 145 -8.22 0.16 -1.23
CA VAL A 145 -7.02 0.87 -0.77
C VAL A 145 -5.93 0.79 -1.83
N VAL A 146 -5.59 1.96 -2.37
CA VAL A 146 -4.48 2.16 -3.30
C VAL A 146 -3.34 2.80 -2.52
N PHE A 147 -2.17 2.14 -2.49
CA PHE A 147 -1.01 2.70 -1.83
C PHE A 147 -0.34 3.71 -2.78
N ALA A 148 -0.19 4.95 -2.30
CA ALA A 148 0.20 6.06 -3.15
C ALA A 148 1.48 5.77 -3.95
N GLY A 149 1.41 6.00 -5.27
CA GLY A 149 2.38 5.58 -6.27
C GLY A 149 1.93 4.37 -7.11
N ASP A 150 1.06 3.50 -6.61
CA ASP A 150 0.63 2.32 -7.38
C ASP A 150 -0.32 2.69 -8.54
N GLU A 151 -1.02 3.81 -8.42
CA GLU A 151 -1.84 4.40 -9.50
C GLU A 151 -1.01 4.73 -10.75
N PHE A 152 0.30 4.92 -10.57
CA PHE A 152 1.27 5.14 -11.63
C PHE A 152 2.10 3.89 -11.96
N GLY A 153 1.88 2.78 -11.25
CA GLY A 153 2.62 1.55 -11.45
C GLY A 153 4.05 1.57 -10.91
N LEU A 154 4.33 2.36 -9.86
CA LEU A 154 5.67 2.41 -9.27
C LEU A 154 6.15 1.03 -8.82
N GLU A 155 7.43 0.74 -9.06
CA GLU A 155 8.12 -0.45 -8.57
C GLU A 155 8.95 -0.14 -7.31
N GLY A 156 9.16 -1.15 -6.48
CA GLY A 156 10.00 -1.07 -5.29
C GLY A 156 9.67 -2.15 -4.26
N PHE A 157 10.64 -2.46 -3.42
CA PHE A 157 10.50 -3.46 -2.36
C PHE A 157 10.13 -2.81 -1.02
N LYS A 158 10.73 -1.66 -0.70
CA LYS A 158 10.64 -0.99 0.60
C LYS A 158 10.87 0.52 0.43
N GLY A 159 9.82 1.27 0.09
CA GLY A 159 9.91 2.72 -0.07
C GLY A 159 8.56 3.35 -0.40
N LEU A 160 8.24 4.44 0.28
CA LEU A 160 7.10 5.30 -0.03
C LEU A 160 7.61 6.41 -0.95
N ALA A 161 7.02 6.51 -2.13
CA ALA A 161 7.07 7.70 -2.96
C ALA A 161 5.62 8.08 -3.22
N PHE A 162 5.21 9.28 -2.82
CA PHE A 162 3.89 9.81 -3.17
C PHE A 162 4.01 11.23 -3.66
N VAL A 163 3.11 11.57 -4.59
CA VAL A 163 2.96 12.92 -5.13
C VAL A 163 1.58 13.42 -4.70
N ARG A 164 1.54 14.56 -4.03
CA ARG A 164 0.28 15.27 -3.76
C ARG A 164 0.21 16.50 -4.65
N GLU A 165 -0.82 16.59 -5.46
CA GLU A 165 -0.93 17.62 -6.49
C GLU A 165 -2.02 18.66 -6.19
N THR A 166 -1.75 19.88 -6.63
CA THR A 166 -2.70 20.98 -6.80
C THR A 166 -2.48 21.59 -8.20
N ALA A 167 -3.34 22.52 -8.61
CA ALA A 167 -3.15 23.24 -9.87
C ALA A 167 -1.87 24.09 -9.84
N GLU A 168 -1.48 24.58 -8.66
CA GLU A 168 -0.35 25.50 -8.50
C GLU A 168 0.98 24.78 -8.19
N SER A 169 0.94 23.70 -7.41
CA SER A 169 2.15 22.96 -7.01
C SER A 169 1.88 21.48 -6.74
N SER A 170 2.91 20.67 -6.95
CA SER A 170 2.95 19.26 -6.55
C SER A 170 4.02 19.06 -5.49
N VAL A 171 3.72 18.30 -4.44
CA VAL A 171 4.70 17.92 -3.42
C VAL A 171 5.02 16.44 -3.59
N LEU A 172 6.29 16.14 -3.86
CA LEU A 172 6.79 14.78 -3.89
C LEU A 172 7.48 14.46 -2.58
N VAL A 173 7.09 13.35 -1.96
CA VAL A 173 7.67 12.85 -0.73
C VAL A 173 8.22 11.45 -0.98
N PHE A 174 9.52 11.28 -0.73
CA PHE A 174 10.22 10.01 -0.79
C PHE A 174 10.71 9.64 0.61
N VAL A 175 10.27 8.50 1.13
CA VAL A 175 10.64 8.00 2.46
C VAL A 175 11.01 6.53 2.36
N THR A 176 12.14 6.18 2.95
CA THR A 176 12.70 4.83 2.94
C THR A 176 13.02 4.38 4.36
N ARG A 177 12.90 3.08 4.61
CA ARG A 177 13.31 2.45 5.89
C ARG A 177 14.60 1.63 5.77
N GLU A 178 15.00 1.35 4.54
CA GLU A 178 16.19 0.58 4.13
C GLU A 178 16.69 1.18 2.80
N ALA A 179 17.73 0.60 2.21
CA ALA A 179 18.18 1.03 0.89
C ALA A 179 17.07 0.87 -0.16
N ALA A 180 16.88 1.89 -1.00
CA ALA A 180 15.87 1.88 -2.05
C ALA A 180 16.35 2.64 -3.28
N ASP A 181 15.90 2.20 -4.45
CA ASP A 181 16.08 2.86 -5.74
C ASP A 181 14.73 2.80 -6.47
N ILE A 182 14.12 3.97 -6.72
CA ILE A 182 12.84 4.10 -7.44
C ILE A 182 13.07 5.00 -8.64
N VAL A 183 12.52 4.61 -9.79
CA VAL A 183 12.51 5.44 -11.01
C VAL A 183 11.14 6.08 -11.15
N LEU A 184 11.13 7.39 -11.35
CA LEU A 184 9.95 8.16 -11.79
C LEU A 184 10.21 8.64 -13.21
N ASP A 185 9.27 8.42 -14.11
CA ASP A 185 9.38 8.77 -15.52
C ASP A 185 8.15 9.54 -16.01
N ASN A 186 8.10 9.79 -17.31
CA ASN A 186 7.04 10.56 -17.97
C ASN A 186 5.64 9.93 -17.90
N SER A 187 5.51 8.68 -17.45
CA SER A 187 4.21 8.09 -17.14
C SER A 187 3.62 8.60 -15.82
N VAL A 188 4.47 9.21 -14.98
CA VAL A 188 4.14 9.66 -13.62
C VAL A 188 4.20 11.17 -13.49
N LEU A 189 5.25 11.79 -14.05
CA LEU A 189 5.57 13.20 -13.90
C LEU A 189 5.76 13.86 -15.26
N SER A 190 5.41 15.14 -15.39
CA SER A 190 5.76 15.93 -16.57
C SER A 190 7.27 16.20 -16.67
N ASP A 191 7.78 16.54 -17.85
CA ASP A 191 9.19 16.93 -18.05
C ASP A 191 9.63 18.02 -17.06
N ALA A 192 8.79 19.03 -16.84
CA ALA A 192 9.08 20.13 -15.90
C ALA A 192 9.16 19.65 -14.44
N GLN A 193 8.34 18.67 -14.05
CA GLN A 193 8.39 18.06 -12.73
C GLN A 193 9.63 17.16 -12.56
N LEU A 194 9.99 16.40 -13.59
CA LEU A 194 11.21 15.58 -13.57
C LEU A 194 12.47 16.46 -13.50
N GLU A 195 12.52 17.57 -14.24
CA GLU A 195 13.60 18.56 -14.16
C GLU A 195 13.71 19.16 -12.75
N ALA A 196 12.58 19.55 -12.15
CA ALA A 196 12.54 20.07 -10.78
C ALA A 196 13.00 19.05 -9.74
N LEU A 197 12.74 17.75 -9.97
CA LEU A 197 13.13 16.67 -9.07
C LEU A 197 14.67 16.47 -8.99
N LEU A 198 15.40 16.89 -10.02
CA LEU A 198 16.87 16.88 -10.03
C LEU A 198 17.48 17.98 -9.13
N ALA A 199 16.68 18.97 -8.72
CA ALA A 199 17.12 19.95 -7.75
C ALA A 199 17.26 19.34 -6.35
N SER A 200 17.91 20.09 -5.45
CA SER A 200 17.96 19.69 -4.04
C SER A 200 16.56 19.73 -3.41
N PRO A 201 16.18 18.73 -2.60
CA PRO A 201 14.90 18.71 -1.91
C PRO A 201 14.83 19.85 -0.89
N LEU A 202 13.62 20.35 -0.67
CA LEU A 202 13.30 21.31 0.40
C LEU A 202 13.62 20.75 1.78
N HIS A 203 13.38 19.45 1.97
CA HIS A 203 13.73 18.75 3.18
C HIS A 203 14.49 17.47 2.86
N ARG A 204 15.59 17.24 3.58
CA ARG A 204 16.39 16.02 3.48
C ARG A 204 16.75 15.51 4.87
N SER A 205 16.53 14.21 5.07
CA SER A 205 17.08 13.42 6.16
C SER A 205 17.69 12.15 5.59
N GLY A 206 18.85 11.73 6.11
CA GLY A 206 19.58 10.56 5.60
C GLY A 206 20.29 10.82 4.26
N THR A 207 20.34 9.81 3.40
CA THR A 207 21.20 9.81 2.18
C THR A 207 20.44 10.01 0.88
N VAL A 208 19.27 10.66 0.92
CA VAL A 208 18.44 10.84 -0.28
C VAL A 208 19.18 11.59 -1.39
N THR A 209 19.17 10.98 -2.58
CA THR A 209 19.70 11.56 -3.82
C THR A 209 18.69 11.45 -4.96
N SER A 210 18.74 12.42 -5.87
CA SER A 210 18.03 12.38 -7.16
C SER A 210 19.04 12.49 -8.29
N ALA A 211 18.88 11.67 -9.34
CA ALA A 211 19.77 11.68 -10.50
C ALA A 211 19.02 11.26 -11.77
N PRO A 212 19.42 11.73 -12.97
CA PRO A 212 18.80 11.27 -14.22
C PRO A 212 18.90 9.75 -14.37
N ALA A 213 17.84 9.12 -14.88
CA ALA A 213 17.81 7.70 -15.23
C ALA A 213 18.63 7.39 -16.48
N GLN A 214 18.78 8.38 -17.38
CA GLN A 214 19.56 8.26 -18.59
C GLN A 214 20.54 9.43 -18.76
N PRO A 215 21.63 9.27 -19.55
CA PRO A 215 22.62 10.32 -19.77
C PRO A 215 22.12 11.53 -20.57
N ALA A 216 21.04 11.37 -21.34
CA ALA A 216 20.50 12.38 -22.24
C ALA A 216 19.01 12.59 -21.97
N GLY A 217 18.62 13.81 -21.59
CA GLY A 217 17.23 14.18 -21.30
C GLY A 217 16.78 13.80 -19.89
N VAL A 218 15.57 14.27 -19.54
CA VAL A 218 14.93 13.98 -18.25
C VAL A 218 13.73 13.06 -18.47
N GLU A 219 13.94 11.95 -19.19
CA GLU A 219 12.91 10.91 -19.41
C GLU A 219 12.63 10.09 -18.14
N GLY A 220 13.46 10.25 -17.11
CA GLY A 220 13.23 9.67 -15.79
C GLY A 220 14.30 10.08 -14.79
N VAL A 221 13.97 9.93 -13.51
CA VAL A 221 14.81 10.29 -12.37
C VAL A 221 14.83 9.13 -11.38
N HIS A 222 16.04 8.70 -11.00
CA HIS A 222 16.26 7.82 -9.87
C HIS A 222 16.19 8.60 -8.56
N LEU A 223 15.37 8.12 -7.63
CA LEU A 223 15.42 8.49 -6.22
C LEU A 223 16.06 7.36 -5.42
N ARG A 224 17.22 7.64 -4.81
CA ARG A 224 18.02 6.65 -4.08
C ARG A 224 18.25 7.03 -2.64
N ALA A 225 18.32 6.03 -1.77
CA ALA A 225 18.78 6.14 -0.39
C ALA A 225 19.43 4.81 0.05
N ASP A 226 20.32 4.84 1.04
CA ASP A 226 21.05 3.67 1.56
C ASP A 226 20.48 3.12 2.87
N GLY A 227 19.41 3.73 3.40
CA GLY A 227 18.85 3.40 4.70
C GLY A 227 17.64 4.27 5.05
N ILE A 228 17.35 4.42 6.35
CA ILE A 228 16.25 5.28 6.83
C ILE A 228 16.49 6.72 6.37
N SER A 229 15.70 7.19 5.41
CA SER A 229 15.89 8.50 4.78
C SER A 229 14.56 9.10 4.36
N ALA A 230 14.53 10.43 4.22
CA ALA A 230 13.36 11.18 3.74
C ALA A 230 13.80 12.36 2.86
N GLY A 231 13.11 12.56 1.74
CA GLY A 231 13.29 13.68 0.82
C GLY A 231 11.93 14.27 0.45
N ILE A 232 11.83 15.60 0.47
CA ILE A 232 10.61 16.32 0.08
C ILE A 232 10.97 17.37 -0.97
N TRP A 233 10.31 17.32 -2.11
CA TRP A 233 10.44 18.30 -3.20
C TRP A 233 9.11 19.00 -3.43
N GLU A 234 9.19 20.26 -3.80
CA GLU A 234 8.09 21.00 -4.42
C GLU A 234 8.40 21.02 -5.90
N LEU A 235 7.44 20.52 -6.67
CA LEU A 235 7.47 20.42 -8.11
C LEU A 235 6.40 21.37 -8.67
N PRO A 236 6.53 21.79 -9.93
CA PRO A 236 5.46 22.48 -10.64
C PRO A 236 4.12 21.72 -10.53
N GLY A 237 3.01 22.45 -10.43
CA GLY A 237 1.67 21.88 -10.39
C GLY A 237 1.29 21.17 -11.69
N THR A 238 0.20 20.40 -11.63
CA THR A 238 -0.33 19.65 -12.78
C THR A 238 -1.45 20.43 -13.46
N VAL A 239 -1.45 20.41 -14.80
CA VAL A 239 -2.54 21.00 -15.59
C VAL A 239 -3.80 20.17 -15.39
N ILE A 240 -4.81 20.76 -14.75
CA ILE A 240 -6.14 20.15 -14.62
C ILE A 240 -6.77 20.12 -16.02
N PRO A 241 -7.23 18.95 -16.52
CA PRO A 241 -7.95 18.89 -17.78
C PRO A 241 -9.14 19.85 -17.75
N ALA A 242 -9.24 20.74 -18.74
CA ALA A 242 -10.43 21.56 -18.90
C ALA A 242 -11.60 20.62 -19.24
N GLY A 243 -12.60 20.58 -18.36
CA GLY A 243 -13.83 19.80 -18.53
C GLY A 243 -14.74 20.29 -19.64
#